data_AF-A0A2V2SGQ4-F1
#
_entry.id   AF-A0A2V2SGQ4-F1
#
_cell.length_a   1.000
_cell.length_b   1.000
_cell.length_c   1.000
_cell.angle_alpha   90.00
_cell.angle_beta   90.00
_cell.angle_gamma   90.00
#
_symmetry.space_group_name_H-M   'P 1'
#
loop_
_entity.id
_entity.type
_entity.pdbx_description
1 polymer ?
#
loop_
_entity_poly.entity_id
_entity_poly.type
_entity_poly.pdbx_seq_one_letter_code
_entity_poly.pdbx_strand_id
1 'polypeptide(L)' 'MISPETIAEMAELFDRFINALDPNSAEVRKAEEVFNAKASVLHGAHAADVQFRVFYYELLSQCRKYLAKNQ' A
#
# COMPACT_ATOMS: atom_id res chain seq x y z
N MET A 1 4.43 14.69 -2.83
CA MET A 1 5.27 13.55 -3.28
C MET A 1 5.42 12.63 -2.08
N ILE A 2 5.11 11.33 -2.22
CA ILE A 2 5.21 10.36 -1.11
C ILE A 2 6.70 10.07 -0.86
N SER A 3 7.12 10.01 0.41
CA SER A 3 8.52 9.75 0.74
C SER A 3 8.91 8.29 0.48
N PRO A 4 10.20 7.99 0.22
CA PRO A 4 10.68 6.61 0.06
C PRO A 4 10.38 5.72 1.28
N GLU A 5 10.48 6.26 2.49
CA GLU A 5 10.20 5.54 3.73
C GLU A 5 8.72 5.16 3.83
N THR A 6 7.84 6.05 3.37
CA THR A 6 6.41 5.77 3.30
C THR A 6 6.12 4.68 2.27
N ILE A 7 6.79 4.69 1.12
CA ILE A 7 6.66 3.62 0.12
C ILE A 7 7.18 2.29 0.67
N ALA A 8 8.28 2.27 1.43
CA ALA A 8 8.79 1.07 2.07
C ALA A 8 7.77 0.49 3.06
N GLU A 9 7.22 1.30 3.97
CA GLU A 9 6.19 0.86 4.92
C GLU A 9 4.94 0.33 4.22
N MET A 10 4.47 1.04 3.19
CA MET A 10 3.32 0.61 2.40
C MET A 10 3.61 -0.68 1.62
N ALA A 11 4.84 -0.87 1.14
CA ALA A 11 5.25 -2.08 0.44
C ALA A 11 5.30 -3.30 1.36
N GLU A 12 5.75 -3.14 2.62
CA GLU A 12 5.73 -4.22 3.61
C GLU A 12 4.30 -4.66 3.96
N LEU A 13 3.39 -3.70 4.16
CA LEU A 13 1.98 -4.01 4.38
C LEU A 13 1.37 -4.71 3.16
N PHE A 14 1.68 -4.22 1.96
CA PHE A 14 1.23 -4.79 0.70
C PHE A 14 1.71 -6.23 0.51
N ASP A 15 2.99 -6.50 0.78
CA ASP A 15 3.59 -7.83 0.66
C ASP A 15 2.88 -8.86 1.54
N ARG A 16 2.54 -8.47 2.79
CA ARG A 16 1.90 -9.34 3.78
C ARG A 16 0.52 -9.87 3.35
N PHE A 17 -0.23 -9.13 2.54
CA PHE A 17 -1.55 -9.59 2.07
C PHE A 17 -1.56 -10.05 0.61
N ILE A 18 -0.66 -9.55 -0.26
CA ILE A 18 -0.62 -9.97 -1.66
C ILE A 18 0.00 -11.35 -1.85
N ASN A 19 0.99 -11.71 -1.01
CA ASN A 19 1.71 -12.97 -1.06
C ASN A 19 1.31 -13.93 0.07
N ALA A 20 0.17 -13.67 0.71
CA ALA A 20 -0.32 -14.48 1.82
C ALA A 20 -0.67 -15.91 1.38
N LEU A 21 -0.19 -16.90 2.14
CA LEU A 21 -0.60 -18.30 1.97
C LEU A 21 -2.08 -18.52 2.34
N ASP A 22 -2.55 -17.87 3.40
CA ASP A 22 -3.96 -17.83 3.79
C ASP A 22 -4.50 -16.39 3.73
N PRO A 23 -5.18 -16.01 2.63
CA PRO A 23 -5.78 -14.68 2.46
C PRO A 23 -6.84 -14.34 3.52
N ASN A 24 -7.39 -15.34 4.21
CA ASN A 24 -8.46 -15.14 5.19
C ASN A 24 -7.97 -15.07 6.63
N SER A 25 -6.66 -15.22 6.85
CA SER A 25 -6.08 -15.10 8.18
C SER A 25 -6.31 -13.70 8.76
N ALA A 26 -6.47 -13.64 10.08
CA ALA A 26 -6.70 -12.37 10.77
C ALA A 26 -5.55 -11.37 10.56
N GLU A 27 -4.32 -11.87 10.41
CA GLU A 27 -3.13 -11.06 10.17
C GLU A 27 -3.16 -10.39 8.79
N VAL A 28 -3.59 -11.13 7.76
CA VAL A 28 -3.71 -10.62 6.39
C VAL A 28 -4.79 -9.56 6.29
N ARG A 29 -5.96 -9.83 6.87
CA ARG A 29 -7.07 -8.86 6.92
C ARG A 29 -6.64 -7.59 7.64
N LYS A 30 -5.94 -7.72 8.76
CA LYS A 30 -5.41 -6.57 9.50
C LYS A 30 -4.37 -5.79 8.68
N ALA A 31 -3.47 -6.46 7.96
CA ALA A 31 -2.50 -5.78 7.10
C ALA A 31 -3.19 -5.01 5.96
N GLU A 32 -4.20 -5.60 5.33
CA GLU A 32 -5.01 -4.96 4.29
C GLU A 32 -5.79 -3.75 4.84
N GLU A 33 -6.42 -3.88 6.01
CA GLU A 33 -7.12 -2.78 6.69
C GLU A 33 -6.18 -1.61 6.99
N VAL A 34 -5.00 -1.89 7.55
CA VAL A 34 -4.00 -0.88 7.86
C VAL A 34 -3.47 -0.21 6.58
N PHE A 35 -3.24 -0.98 5.52
CA PHE A 35 -2.83 -0.45 4.22
C PHE A 35 -3.90 0.50 3.65
N ASN A 36 -5.16 0.08 3.64
CA ASN A 36 -6.26 0.87 3.10
C ASN A 36 -6.50 2.15 3.92
N ALA A 37 -6.40 2.09 5.25
CA ALA A 37 -6.49 3.26 6.11
C ALA A 37 -5.37 4.27 5.82
N LYS A 38 -4.12 3.81 5.73
CA LYS A 38 -2.98 4.67 5.37
C LYS A 38 -3.08 5.24 3.96
N ALA A 39 -3.53 4.45 2.99
CA ALA A 39 -3.74 4.91 1.62
C ALA A 39 -4.76 6.07 1.57
N SER A 40 -5.85 5.98 2.34
CA SER A 40 -6.85 7.06 2.47
C SER A 40 -6.24 8.34 3.04
N VAL A 41 -5.43 8.24 4.11
CA VAL A 41 -4.75 9.39 4.70
C VAL A 41 -3.75 10.03 3.72
N LEU A 42 -2.95 9.21 3.04
CA LEU A 42 -1.97 9.70 2.07
C LEU A 42 -2.64 10.37 0.87
N HIS A 43 -3.77 9.84 0.41
CA HIS A 43 -4.57 10.44 -0.64
C HIS A 43 -5.03 11.85 -0.24
N GLY A 44 -5.65 11.98 0.94
CA GLY A 44 -6.10 13.28 1.44
C GLY A 44 -4.96 14.29 1.64
N ALA A 45 -3.78 13.83 2.05
CA ALA A 45 -2.63 14.70 2.30
C ALA A 45 -1.87 15.15 1.04
N HIS A 46 -1.85 14.32 -0.01
CA HIS A 46 -0.92 14.51 -1.12
C HIS A 46 -1.54 14.46 -2.53
N ALA A 47 -2.79 14.03 -2.66
CA ALA A 47 -3.43 13.80 -3.96
C ALA A 47 -4.95 14.00 -3.91
N ALA A 48 -5.44 14.91 -3.05
CA ALA A 48 -6.87 15.14 -2.84
C ALA A 48 -7.61 15.61 -4.11
N ASP A 49 -6.88 16.16 -5.08
CA ASP A 49 -7.35 16.57 -6.41
C ASP A 49 -7.47 15.41 -7.42
N VAL A 50 -6.89 14.26 -7.11
CA VAL A 50 -6.95 13.05 -7.94
C VAL A 50 -8.03 12.11 -7.40
N GLN A 51 -8.69 11.34 -8.26
CA GLN A 51 -9.61 10.30 -7.79
C GLN A 51 -8.85 9.23 -6.98
N PHE A 52 -9.39 8.85 -5.81
CA PHE A 52 -8.76 7.86 -4.93
C PHE A 52 -8.36 6.57 -5.65
N ARG A 53 -9.20 6.08 -6.57
CA ARG A 53 -8.91 4.86 -7.35
C ARG A 53 -7.64 4.98 -8.20
N VAL A 54 -7.41 6.13 -8.82
CA VAL A 54 -6.22 6.37 -9.65
C VAL A 54 -4.98 6.44 -8.78
N PHE A 55 -5.06 7.19 -7.68
CA PHE A 55 -4.01 7.25 -6.66
C PHE A 55 -3.66 5.85 -6.12
N TYR A 56 -4.68 5.05 -5.79
CA TYR A 56 -4.52 3.73 -5.22
C TYR A 56 -3.78 2.78 -6.17
N TYR A 57 -4.12 2.78 -7.46
CA TYR A 57 -3.39 1.96 -8.43
C TYR A 57 -1.93 2.38 -8.61
N GLU A 58 -1.65 3.68 -8.59
CA GLU A 58 -0.28 4.17 -8.65
C GLU A 58 0.51 3.80 -7.38
N LEU A 59 -0.12 3.89 -6.20
CA LEU A 59 0.48 3.44 -4.95
C LEU A 59 0.81 1.95 -4.97
N LEU A 60 -0.11 1.10 -5.45
CA LEU A 60 0.15 -0.33 -5.64
C LEU A 60 1.30 -0.59 -6.63
N SER A 61 1.36 0.18 -7.72
CA SER A 61 2.45 0.12 -8.71
C SER A 61 3.80 0.45 -8.06
N GLN A 62 3.85 1.47 -7.21
CA GLN A 62 5.06 1.86 -6.48
C GLN A 62 5.48 0.81 -5.45
N CYS A 63 4.55 0.23 -4.69
CA CYS A 63 4.85 -0.87 -3.78
C CYS A 63 5.46 -2.07 -4.53
N ARG A 64 4.88 -2.47 -5.66
CA ARG A 64 5.42 -3.57 -6.50
C ARG A 64 6.83 -3.27 -7.00
N LYS A 65 7.06 -2.05 -7.48
CA LYS A 65 8.40 -1.61 -7.93
C LYS A 65 9.41 -1.60 -6.79
N TYR A 66 8.99 -1.24 -5.58
CA TYR A 66 9.84 -1.27 -4.40
C TYR A 66 10.23 -2.71 -4.05
N LEU A 67 9.25 -3.62 -3.94
CA LEU A 67 9.50 -5.02 -3.63
C LEU A 67 10.42 -5.67 -4.67
N ALA A 68 10.17 -5.44 -5.97
CA ALA A 68 11.00 -5.99 -7.05
C ALA A 68 12.46 -5.52 -7.03
N LYS A 69 12.77 -4.39 -6.37
CA LYS A 69 14.14 -3.86 -6.24
C LYS A 69 14.85 -4.29 -4.96
N ASN A 70 14.10 -4.76 -3.97
CA ASN A 70 14.60 -5.01 -2.61
C ASN A 70 14.36 -6.46 -2.15
N GLN A 71 13.96 -7.35 -3.06
CA GLN A 71 13.87 -8.80 -2.88
C GLN A 71 15.06 -9.52 -3.52
#